data_AF-A0A2W6DGP3-F1
#
_entry.id   AF-A0A2W6DGP3-F1
#
_cell.length_a   1.000
_cell.length_b   1.000
_cell.length_c   1.000
_cell.angle_alpha   90.00
_cell.angle_beta   90.00
_cell.angle_gamma   90.00
#
_symmetry.space_group_name_H-M   'P 1'
#
loop_
_entity.id
_entity.type
_entity.pdbx_description
1 polymer ?
#
loop_
_entity_poly.entity_id
_entity_poly.type
_entity_poly.pdbx_seq_one_letter_code
_entity_poly.pdbx_strand_id
1 'polypeptide(L)'
;MVRWLDPHQLLDTAVRVLLSGVFSSYADNRESQEREPAKVPDRSGEADLWLDYVADVGDGWNSTYTVATLLATEELKLEWDDETYATERGRILVMGGDQVYPVPNAAEYENRMLGPYRAALPCVPGEAPELFAIPGSHDWYDGLVNFTSIFCRNHWIGGWRTLQRRSYFALKLPNRWWLWGIDIQFGSFIDEAQLQYFADVAVDQVQPGDRIVLCMAKEVESGRKQAEIHSDRDVEYLEREIIQPSGAQLVLYLKSGKHYYARYEQEDGVRQHITSGGGGAFLHPTHNLPERMDFPGAHGAIAYRRAGTYPSPAVSKRLRKRIWLLPVYNLPLAAVFGTVQVLLAFMLGLHLGDRHVALGLGDLLHALWESPTSFLLSLLMIVSLAAMVRFAHDASGVRRFMLGMAHSTLQLAGVAAVMIAASWMSSAFGLRGVWSLLAFLGLVAVVGGIGGMVGMSAYLWATNCLGLHGTEGYASLHHQDLKHFLRLHIQADGALTVYPIGVDRVPRKWILRPDAPAHEPWFAPSGSEPKPHLIEKPITINGQPNPKNSEADPQRIPSS
;
A
#
# COMPACT_ATOMS: atom_id res chain seq x y z
N MET A 1 -7.76 -4.10 10.62
CA MET A 1 -6.42 -3.73 10.14
C MET A 1 -5.49 -4.83 10.56
N VAL A 2 -4.59 -5.24 9.68
CA VAL A 2 -3.46 -6.08 10.05
C VAL A 2 -2.69 -5.33 11.13
N ARG A 3 -2.23 -6.08 12.14
CA ARG A 3 -1.35 -5.53 13.17
C ARG A 3 0.09 -5.67 12.67
N TRP A 4 0.49 -4.77 11.79
CA TRP A 4 1.77 -4.84 11.08
C TRP A 4 3.01 -4.88 11.98
N LEU A 5 2.91 -4.38 13.21
CA LEU A 5 3.98 -4.42 14.21
C LEU A 5 3.80 -5.52 15.27
N ASP A 6 2.76 -6.35 15.17
CA ASP A 6 2.62 -7.49 16.07
C ASP A 6 3.75 -8.50 15.80
N PRO A 7 4.49 -8.97 16.82
CA PRO A 7 5.63 -9.86 16.61
C PRO A 7 5.29 -11.18 15.91
N HIS A 8 4.10 -11.74 16.18
CA HIS A 8 3.67 -12.97 15.51
C HIS A 8 3.38 -12.69 14.04
N GLN A 9 2.73 -11.57 13.75
CA GLN A 9 2.46 -11.16 12.38
C GLN A 9 3.75 -10.87 11.61
N LEU A 10 4.69 -10.15 12.21
CA LEU A 10 5.99 -9.87 11.60
C LEU A 10 6.74 -11.15 11.26
N LEU A 11 6.76 -12.12 12.18
CA LEU A 11 7.42 -13.41 11.96
C LEU A 11 6.74 -14.23 10.87
N ASP A 12 5.41 -14.38 10.92
CA ASP A 12 4.64 -15.14 9.92
C ASP A 12 4.79 -14.53 8.52
N THR A 13 4.65 -13.20 8.41
CA THR A 13 4.86 -12.48 7.14
C THR A 13 6.30 -12.66 6.66
N ALA A 14 7.31 -12.48 7.53
CA ALA A 14 8.71 -12.63 7.14
C ALA A 14 9.04 -14.04 6.63
N VAL A 15 8.56 -15.09 7.31
CA VAL A 15 8.74 -16.48 6.87
C VAL A 15 8.09 -16.72 5.52
N ARG A 16 6.85 -16.25 5.32
CA ARG A 16 6.12 -16.43 4.06
C ARG A 16 6.76 -15.66 2.90
N VAL A 17 7.22 -14.42 3.13
CA VAL A 17 7.92 -13.62 2.13
C VAL A 17 9.28 -14.24 1.76
N LEU A 18 9.99 -14.82 2.74
CA LEU A 18 11.23 -15.56 2.46
C LEU A 18 10.98 -16.81 1.63
N LEU A 19 9.96 -17.60 1.99
CA LEU A 19 9.55 -18.77 1.22
C LEU A 19 9.09 -18.37 -0.18
N SER A 20 8.28 -17.32 -0.31
CA SER A 20 7.81 -16.82 -1.60
C SER A 20 8.98 -16.32 -2.44
N GLY A 21 9.96 -15.61 -1.87
CA GLY A 21 11.13 -15.16 -2.62
C GLY A 21 11.95 -16.32 -3.22
N VAL A 22 12.01 -17.47 -2.54
CA VAL A 22 12.70 -18.68 -3.03
C VAL A 22 11.87 -19.43 -4.08
N PHE A 23 10.55 -19.52 -3.92
CA PHE A 23 9.69 -20.29 -4.84
C PHE A 23 9.13 -19.47 -6.01
N SER A 24 8.86 -18.18 -5.82
CA SER A 24 8.27 -17.30 -6.83
C SER A 24 9.19 -17.08 -8.03
N SER A 25 10.51 -17.18 -7.87
CA SER A 25 11.43 -17.13 -9.02
C SER A 25 11.32 -18.36 -9.93
N TYR A 26 10.70 -19.45 -9.46
CA TYR A 26 10.54 -20.71 -10.20
C TYR A 26 9.08 -21.01 -10.56
N ALA A 27 8.12 -20.21 -10.11
CA ALA A 27 6.69 -20.47 -10.22
C ALA A 27 5.92 -19.31 -10.87
N ASP A 28 6.58 -18.51 -11.72
CA ASP A 28 5.87 -17.51 -12.52
C ASP A 28 4.95 -18.23 -13.52
N ASN A 29 3.65 -18.21 -13.23
CA ASN A 29 2.65 -18.91 -14.01
C ASN A 29 2.11 -18.07 -15.18
N ARG A 30 2.58 -16.84 -15.40
CA ARG A 30 2.05 -15.96 -16.48
C ARG A 30 2.26 -16.57 -17.87
N GLU A 31 3.42 -17.16 -18.15
CA GLU A 31 3.64 -17.91 -19.39
C GLU A 31 2.66 -19.09 -19.55
N SER A 32 2.29 -19.74 -18.45
CA SER A 32 1.28 -20.82 -18.50
C SER A 32 -0.13 -20.29 -18.79
N GLN A 33 -0.44 -19.05 -18.40
CA GLN A 33 -1.72 -18.38 -18.68
C GLN A 33 -1.88 -18.00 -20.16
N GLU A 34 -0.79 -17.94 -20.94
CA GLU A 34 -0.85 -17.71 -22.39
C GLU A 34 -1.76 -18.73 -23.10
N ARG A 35 -1.79 -19.97 -22.58
CA ARG A 35 -2.63 -21.05 -23.12
C ARG A 35 -4.13 -20.83 -22.90
N GLU A 36 -4.51 -19.95 -21.98
CA GLU A 36 -5.90 -19.58 -21.76
C GLU A 36 -6.31 -18.50 -22.78
N PRO A 37 -7.28 -18.78 -23.67
CA PRO A 37 -7.75 -17.80 -24.64
C PRO A 37 -8.41 -16.63 -23.91
N ALA A 38 -7.79 -15.46 -23.96
CA ALA A 38 -8.27 -14.24 -23.35
C ALA A 38 -8.99 -13.38 -24.42
N LYS A 39 -10.32 -13.42 -24.43
CA LYS A 39 -11.11 -12.51 -25.26
C LYS A 39 -11.05 -11.10 -24.67
N VAL A 40 -10.87 -10.09 -25.51
CA VAL A 40 -11.08 -8.69 -25.16
C VAL A 40 -12.58 -8.46 -25.04
N PRO A 41 -13.12 -8.14 -23.85
CA PRO A 41 -14.52 -7.77 -23.74
C PRO A 41 -14.75 -6.42 -24.44
N ASP A 42 -15.88 -6.30 -25.13
CA ASP A 42 -16.21 -5.11 -25.93
C ASP A 42 -17.48 -4.45 -25.40
N ARG A 43 -17.35 -3.20 -24.95
CA ARG A 43 -18.44 -2.31 -24.52
C ARG A 43 -18.54 -1.07 -25.41
N SER A 44 -17.86 -1.04 -26.56
CA SER A 44 -17.85 0.11 -27.47
C SER A 44 -19.22 0.45 -28.09
N GLY A 45 -20.18 -0.47 -28.02
CA GLY A 45 -21.55 -0.25 -28.48
C GLY A 45 -22.44 0.55 -27.51
N GLU A 46 -21.96 0.84 -26.29
CA GLU A 46 -22.71 1.65 -25.32
C GLU A 46 -22.48 3.15 -25.59
N ALA A 47 -23.47 3.99 -25.27
CA ALA A 47 -23.35 5.43 -25.46
C ALA A 47 -22.47 6.06 -24.37
N ASP A 48 -22.72 5.70 -23.12
CA ASP A 48 -21.97 6.10 -21.94
C ASP A 48 -21.70 4.88 -21.04
N LEU A 49 -20.78 5.04 -20.09
CA LEU A 49 -20.41 3.96 -19.17
C LEU A 49 -19.78 4.50 -17.89
N TRP A 50 -20.32 4.04 -16.76
CA TRP A 50 -19.74 4.22 -15.43
C TRP A 50 -18.84 3.04 -15.05
N LEU A 51 -17.66 3.34 -14.50
CA LEU A 51 -16.75 2.34 -13.96
C LEU A 51 -16.10 2.85 -12.68
N ASP A 52 -15.85 1.94 -11.74
CA ASP A 52 -15.21 2.23 -10.46
C ASP A 52 -13.80 1.63 -10.42
N TYR A 53 -12.87 2.32 -9.76
CA TYR A 53 -11.50 1.85 -9.51
C TYR A 53 -11.18 1.93 -8.02
N VAL A 54 -10.67 0.83 -7.46
CA VAL A 54 -10.25 0.72 -6.07
C VAL A 54 -9.01 -0.15 -5.96
N ALA A 55 -8.10 0.14 -5.04
CA ALA A 55 -6.91 -0.68 -4.83
C ALA A 55 -6.51 -0.72 -3.35
N ASP A 56 -5.57 -1.61 -3.01
CA ASP A 56 -5.00 -1.76 -1.67
C ASP A 56 -6.11 -2.02 -0.63
N VAL A 57 -6.89 -3.09 -0.87
CA VAL A 57 -8.00 -3.53 -0.02
C VAL A 57 -7.58 -4.69 0.88
N GLY A 58 -8.42 -5.11 1.83
CA GLY A 58 -8.14 -6.32 2.60
C GLY A 58 -7.17 -6.17 3.79
N ASP A 59 -6.72 -4.96 4.13
CA ASP A 59 -5.98 -4.76 5.39
C ASP A 59 -6.92 -4.83 6.61
N GLY A 60 -8.17 -4.35 6.48
CA GLY A 60 -9.11 -4.41 7.58
C GLY A 60 -10.58 -4.26 7.21
N TRP A 61 -11.41 -5.04 7.91
CA TRP A 61 -12.87 -5.06 7.76
C TRP A 61 -13.51 -3.68 7.66
N ASN A 62 -13.37 -2.82 8.69
CA ASN A 62 -14.06 -1.53 8.72
C ASN A 62 -13.75 -0.65 7.50
N SER A 63 -12.49 -0.59 7.09
CA SER A 63 -12.04 0.18 5.93
C SER A 63 -12.61 -0.41 4.64
N THR A 64 -12.31 -1.69 4.40
CA THR A 64 -12.66 -2.40 3.16
C THR A 64 -14.17 -2.51 2.97
N TYR A 65 -14.91 -2.85 4.03
CA TYR A 65 -16.36 -2.98 3.97
C TYR A 65 -17.05 -1.64 3.70
N THR A 66 -16.52 -0.55 4.27
CA THR A 66 -17.06 0.80 3.99
C THR A 66 -16.90 1.17 2.53
N VAL A 67 -15.70 0.99 1.97
CA VAL A 67 -15.46 1.27 0.55
C VAL A 67 -16.29 0.35 -0.35
N ALA A 68 -16.36 -0.95 -0.04
CA ALA A 68 -17.19 -1.89 -0.78
C ALA A 68 -18.68 -1.51 -0.77
N THR A 69 -19.20 -1.01 0.36
CA THR A 69 -20.60 -0.56 0.47
C THR A 69 -20.87 0.68 -0.38
N LEU A 70 -19.93 1.63 -0.42
CA LEU A 70 -20.05 2.83 -1.26
C LEU A 70 -19.94 2.51 -2.76
N LEU A 71 -19.06 1.57 -3.13
CA LEU A 71 -18.97 1.02 -4.48
C LEU A 71 -20.27 0.29 -4.87
N ALA A 72 -20.93 -0.36 -3.92
CA ALA A 72 -22.20 -1.05 -4.13
C ALA A 72 -23.42 -0.12 -4.22
N THR A 73 -23.30 1.13 -3.77
CA THR A 73 -24.41 2.08 -3.72
C THR A 73 -24.77 2.58 -5.12
N GLU A 74 -26.05 2.44 -5.51
CA GLU A 74 -26.56 2.73 -6.86
C GLU A 74 -26.32 4.19 -7.30
N GLU A 75 -26.60 5.14 -6.42
CA GLU A 75 -26.38 6.57 -6.68
C GLU A 75 -25.66 7.20 -5.48
N LEU A 76 -24.61 7.97 -5.76
CA LEU A 76 -23.97 8.84 -4.77
C LEU A 76 -24.15 10.29 -5.18
N LYS A 77 -24.65 11.11 -4.25
CA LYS A 77 -24.71 12.58 -4.37
C LYS A 77 -23.53 13.17 -3.62
N LEU A 78 -22.69 13.88 -4.37
CA LEU A 78 -21.43 14.43 -3.88
C LEU A 78 -21.43 15.94 -4.06
N GLU A 79 -20.83 16.66 -3.12
CA GLU A 79 -20.78 18.13 -3.17
C GLU A 79 -19.33 18.59 -3.34
N TRP A 80 -19.13 19.63 -4.17
CA TRP A 80 -17.86 20.34 -4.31
C TRP A 80 -18.13 21.80 -4.69
N ASP A 81 -17.61 22.77 -3.93
CA ASP A 81 -17.80 24.22 -4.16
C ASP A 81 -19.26 24.61 -4.44
N ASP A 82 -20.20 24.18 -3.58
CA ASP A 82 -21.66 24.39 -3.68
C ASP A 82 -22.34 23.74 -4.90
N GLU A 83 -21.61 22.97 -5.73
CA GLU A 83 -22.15 22.17 -6.83
C GLU A 83 -22.43 20.73 -6.36
N THR A 84 -23.56 20.17 -6.79
CA THR A 84 -23.93 18.77 -6.54
C THR A 84 -23.68 17.91 -7.78
N TYR A 85 -22.96 16.83 -7.60
CA TYR A 85 -22.65 15.81 -8.60
C TYR A 85 -23.37 14.52 -8.23
N ALA A 86 -24.33 14.11 -9.06
CA ALA A 86 -24.93 12.78 -8.97
C ALA A 86 -24.06 11.80 -9.77
N THR A 87 -23.71 10.68 -9.17
CA THR A 87 -22.91 9.63 -9.81
C THR A 87 -23.61 8.30 -9.66
N GLU A 88 -23.47 7.44 -10.67
CA GLU A 88 -24.04 6.11 -10.67
C GLU A 88 -22.98 5.06 -10.35
N ARG A 89 -23.40 3.94 -9.77
CA ARG A 89 -22.54 2.78 -9.55
C ARG A 89 -21.86 2.34 -10.84
N GLY A 90 -20.57 2.04 -10.77
CA GLY A 90 -19.84 1.47 -11.89
C GLY A 90 -20.48 0.16 -12.36
N ARG A 91 -20.78 0.07 -13.67
CA ARG A 91 -21.11 -1.20 -14.32
C ARG A 91 -19.89 -2.11 -14.44
N ILE A 92 -18.69 -1.52 -14.33
CA ILE A 92 -17.41 -2.22 -14.23
C ILE A 92 -16.70 -1.78 -12.96
N LEU A 93 -16.18 -2.72 -12.18
CA LEU A 93 -15.30 -2.50 -11.05
C LEU A 93 -13.90 -3.00 -11.38
N VAL A 94 -12.90 -2.14 -11.21
CA VAL A 94 -11.49 -2.45 -11.40
C VAL A 94 -10.79 -2.47 -10.05
N MET A 95 -10.23 -3.61 -9.68
CA MET A 95 -9.37 -3.77 -8.50
C MET A 95 -7.90 -3.60 -8.91
N GLY A 96 -7.29 -2.49 -8.52
CA GLY A 96 -6.02 -2.00 -9.05
C GLY A 96 -4.75 -2.55 -8.41
N GLY A 97 -4.78 -3.66 -7.67
CA GLY A 97 -3.63 -4.22 -6.93
C GLY A 97 -3.88 -4.42 -5.44
N ASP A 98 -3.10 -5.33 -4.85
CA ASP A 98 -3.08 -5.71 -3.42
C ASP A 98 -4.49 -5.94 -2.86
N GLN A 99 -5.14 -7.03 -3.28
CA GLN A 99 -6.50 -7.34 -2.84
C GLN A 99 -6.56 -8.02 -1.47
N VAL A 100 -5.43 -8.42 -0.91
CA VAL A 100 -5.34 -9.10 0.39
C VAL A 100 -4.06 -8.71 1.11
N TYR A 101 -4.15 -8.54 2.43
CA TYR A 101 -2.98 -8.35 3.29
C TYR A 101 -3.02 -9.31 4.48
N PRO A 102 -1.87 -9.67 5.07
CA PRO A 102 -0.52 -9.28 4.64
C PRO A 102 0.05 -10.24 3.60
N VAL A 103 -0.54 -11.42 3.43
CA VAL A 103 -0.08 -12.48 2.55
C VAL A 103 -1.30 -13.22 1.99
N PRO A 104 -1.23 -13.71 0.75
CA PRO A 104 -2.36 -14.32 0.10
C PRO A 104 -2.51 -15.76 0.58
N ASN A 105 -3.73 -16.11 0.96
CA ASN A 105 -4.22 -17.48 1.00
C ASN A 105 -5.75 -17.47 0.92
N ALA A 106 -6.36 -18.63 0.64
CA ALA A 106 -7.80 -18.73 0.46
C ALA A 106 -8.61 -18.17 1.64
N ALA A 107 -8.20 -18.42 2.88
CA ALA A 107 -8.91 -17.92 4.06
C ALA A 107 -8.75 -16.41 4.24
N GLU A 108 -7.58 -15.85 3.93
CA GLU A 108 -7.35 -14.41 4.00
C GLU A 108 -8.12 -13.67 2.90
N TYR A 109 -8.15 -14.17 1.66
CA TYR A 109 -9.02 -13.62 0.62
C TYR A 109 -10.49 -13.66 1.04
N GLU A 110 -10.95 -14.79 1.57
CA GLU A 110 -12.33 -14.93 2.04
C GLU A 110 -12.67 -13.90 3.13
N ASN A 111 -11.85 -13.81 4.17
CA ASN A 111 -12.16 -12.97 5.32
C ASN A 111 -11.94 -11.47 5.07
N ARG A 112 -11.00 -11.12 4.17
CA ARG A 112 -10.52 -9.74 4.03
C ARG A 112 -11.02 -9.03 2.80
N MET A 113 -11.39 -9.76 1.76
CA MET A 113 -11.88 -9.17 0.52
C MET A 113 -13.22 -9.77 0.09
N LEU A 114 -13.27 -11.08 -0.19
CA LEU A 114 -14.46 -11.70 -0.78
C LEU A 114 -15.67 -11.57 0.14
N GLY A 115 -15.50 -11.85 1.44
CA GLY A 115 -16.53 -11.71 2.46
C GLY A 115 -17.06 -10.28 2.58
N PRO A 116 -16.20 -9.26 2.80
CA PRO A 116 -16.62 -7.86 2.79
C PRO A 116 -17.37 -7.43 1.52
N TYR A 117 -16.86 -7.80 0.34
CA TYR A 117 -17.52 -7.44 -0.92
C TYR A 117 -18.87 -8.18 -1.07
N ARG A 118 -18.92 -9.51 -0.85
CA ARG A 118 -20.18 -10.27 -0.80
C ARG A 118 -21.19 -9.67 0.17
N ALA A 119 -20.74 -9.23 1.34
CA ALA A 119 -21.59 -8.61 2.33
C ALA A 119 -22.05 -7.20 1.95
N ALA A 120 -21.34 -6.51 1.06
CA ALA A 120 -21.65 -5.14 0.63
C ALA A 120 -22.62 -5.14 -0.56
N LEU A 121 -22.45 -6.08 -1.49
CA LEU A 121 -23.36 -6.32 -2.60
C LEU A 121 -23.61 -7.83 -2.72
N PRO A 122 -24.59 -8.40 -2.02
CA PRO A 122 -24.78 -9.85 -2.02
C PRO A 122 -25.31 -10.38 -3.35
N CYS A 123 -26.25 -9.65 -3.97
CA CYS A 123 -26.74 -9.89 -5.32
C CYS A 123 -27.23 -8.59 -5.93
N VAL A 124 -27.54 -8.60 -7.23
CA VAL A 124 -28.16 -7.46 -7.92
C VAL A 124 -29.45 -7.89 -8.62
N PRO A 125 -30.53 -7.09 -8.53
CA PRO A 125 -31.74 -7.31 -9.30
C PRO A 125 -31.55 -6.73 -10.71
N GLY A 126 -30.78 -7.40 -11.57
CA GLY A 126 -30.54 -6.91 -12.93
C GLY A 126 -29.21 -7.38 -13.51
N GLU A 127 -28.62 -6.54 -14.37
CA GLU A 127 -27.31 -6.82 -14.93
C GLU A 127 -26.22 -6.73 -13.85
N ALA A 128 -25.40 -7.76 -13.79
CA ALA A 128 -24.30 -7.86 -12.83
C ALA A 128 -23.16 -6.93 -13.22
N PRO A 129 -22.67 -6.07 -12.31
CA PRO A 129 -21.44 -5.35 -12.57
C PRO A 129 -20.28 -6.31 -12.77
N GLU A 130 -19.46 -6.00 -13.75
CA GLU A 130 -18.30 -6.80 -14.13
C GLU A 130 -17.12 -6.44 -13.23
N LEU A 131 -16.28 -7.42 -12.90
CA LEU A 131 -15.11 -7.21 -12.07
C LEU A 131 -13.85 -7.64 -12.82
N PHE A 132 -12.92 -6.70 -12.89
CA PHE A 132 -11.55 -6.91 -13.34
C PHE A 132 -10.59 -6.56 -12.21
N ALA A 133 -9.45 -7.23 -12.16
CA ALA A 133 -8.43 -7.05 -11.16
C ALA A 133 -7.06 -7.18 -11.80
N ILE A 134 -6.09 -6.43 -11.30
CA ILE A 134 -4.67 -6.70 -11.51
C ILE A 134 -4.04 -7.08 -10.17
N PRO A 135 -3.08 -8.00 -10.13
CA PRO A 135 -2.41 -8.36 -8.88
C PRO A 135 -1.43 -7.26 -8.45
N GLY A 136 -1.29 -7.08 -7.14
CA GLY A 136 -0.18 -6.34 -6.55
C GLY A 136 0.84 -7.28 -5.89
N SER A 137 1.84 -6.69 -5.24
CA SER A 137 2.93 -7.43 -4.58
C SER A 137 2.44 -8.43 -3.51
N HIS A 138 1.36 -8.08 -2.79
CA HIS A 138 0.78 -8.93 -1.76
C HIS A 138 -0.08 -10.06 -2.34
N ASP A 139 -0.57 -9.94 -3.57
CA ASP A 139 -1.23 -11.04 -4.28
C ASP A 139 -0.20 -12.05 -4.83
N TRP A 140 1.03 -11.58 -5.10
CA TRP A 140 2.10 -12.37 -5.71
C TRP A 140 2.86 -13.30 -4.76
N TYR A 141 2.74 -13.14 -3.43
CA TYR A 141 3.51 -13.95 -2.48
C TYR A 141 3.17 -15.46 -2.50
N ASP A 142 2.12 -15.91 -3.18
CA ASP A 142 1.85 -17.34 -3.42
C ASP A 142 2.08 -17.79 -4.87
N GLY A 143 2.67 -16.94 -5.73
CA GLY A 143 2.82 -17.21 -7.16
C GLY A 143 1.54 -17.07 -7.98
N LEU A 144 0.62 -16.17 -7.56
CA LEU A 144 -0.69 -15.89 -8.17
C LEU A 144 -1.69 -17.05 -8.16
N VAL A 145 -1.48 -18.07 -7.33
CA VAL A 145 -2.36 -19.24 -7.31
C VAL A 145 -3.77 -18.85 -6.87
N ASN A 146 -3.91 -18.14 -5.75
CA ASN A 146 -5.22 -17.71 -5.27
C ASN A 146 -5.83 -16.63 -6.17
N PHE A 147 -5.03 -15.63 -6.60
CA PHE A 147 -5.49 -14.58 -7.51
C PHE A 147 -6.11 -15.17 -8.78
N THR A 148 -5.37 -16.05 -9.47
CA THR A 148 -5.84 -16.66 -10.73
C THR A 148 -7.09 -17.50 -10.49
N SER A 149 -7.15 -18.23 -9.38
CA SER A 149 -8.35 -19.03 -9.06
C SER A 149 -9.58 -18.18 -8.80
N ILE A 150 -9.43 -16.97 -8.26
CA ILE A 150 -10.55 -16.09 -7.89
C ILE A 150 -10.99 -15.24 -9.07
N PHE A 151 -10.06 -14.54 -9.72
CA PHE A 151 -10.38 -13.52 -10.72
C PHE A 151 -10.38 -14.04 -12.15
N CYS A 152 -9.58 -15.08 -12.46
CA CYS A 152 -9.35 -15.52 -13.84
C CYS A 152 -10.27 -16.67 -14.30
N ARG A 153 -11.34 -16.98 -13.54
CA ARG A 153 -12.19 -18.17 -13.74
C ARG A 153 -13.69 -17.91 -13.87
N ASN A 154 -14.10 -16.66 -14.10
CA ASN A 154 -15.51 -16.27 -14.27
C ASN A 154 -16.39 -16.69 -13.08
N HIS A 155 -16.00 -16.24 -11.89
CA HIS A 155 -16.68 -16.50 -10.63
C HIS A 155 -17.53 -15.30 -10.19
N TRP A 156 -18.46 -15.57 -9.27
CA TRP A 156 -19.25 -14.55 -8.60
C TRP A 156 -18.61 -14.15 -7.27
N ILE A 157 -18.53 -12.85 -7.02
CA ILE A 157 -18.17 -12.26 -5.74
C ILE A 157 -19.37 -11.42 -5.32
N GLY A 158 -20.33 -12.04 -4.64
CA GLY A 158 -21.61 -11.41 -4.36
C GLY A 158 -22.34 -11.10 -5.67
N GLY A 159 -22.72 -9.84 -5.86
CA GLY A 159 -23.33 -9.33 -7.09
C GLY A 159 -22.35 -9.04 -8.23
N TRP A 160 -21.04 -9.05 -7.99
CA TRP A 160 -20.04 -8.84 -9.05
C TRP A 160 -19.66 -10.13 -9.75
N ARG A 161 -19.40 -10.05 -11.05
CA ARG A 161 -18.97 -11.19 -11.88
C ARG A 161 -17.60 -10.95 -12.48
N THR A 162 -16.64 -11.83 -12.19
CA THR A 162 -15.31 -11.75 -12.79
C THR A 162 -15.34 -12.19 -14.25
N LEU A 163 -14.54 -11.59 -15.13
CA LEU A 163 -14.55 -11.93 -16.56
C LEU A 163 -13.18 -12.22 -17.16
N GLN A 164 -12.10 -11.67 -16.58
CA GLN A 164 -10.75 -11.90 -17.10
C GLN A 164 -10.37 -13.38 -17.03
N ARG A 165 -9.37 -13.75 -17.85
CA ARG A 165 -8.79 -15.10 -17.89
C ARG A 165 -7.31 -15.13 -17.56
N ARG A 166 -6.69 -13.95 -17.47
CA ARG A 166 -5.27 -13.76 -17.18
C ARG A 166 -5.12 -12.69 -16.11
N SER A 167 -3.94 -12.58 -15.49
CA SER A 167 -3.64 -11.54 -14.49
C SER A 167 -3.59 -10.12 -15.04
N TYR A 168 -3.58 -9.99 -16.36
CA TYR A 168 -3.66 -8.75 -17.13
C TYR A 168 -4.85 -8.82 -18.11
N PHE A 169 -5.32 -7.67 -18.56
CA PHE A 169 -6.47 -7.58 -19.47
C PHE A 169 -6.47 -6.29 -20.31
N ALA A 170 -7.14 -6.35 -21.45
CA ALA A 170 -7.59 -5.18 -22.21
C ALA A 170 -9.12 -5.19 -22.31
N LEU A 171 -9.73 -4.02 -22.18
CA LEU A 171 -11.17 -3.80 -22.27
C LEU A 171 -11.44 -2.65 -23.24
N LYS A 172 -12.30 -2.90 -24.23
CA LYS A 172 -12.73 -1.87 -25.19
C LYS A 172 -13.96 -1.16 -24.63
N LEU A 173 -13.88 0.15 -24.49
CA LEU A 173 -14.89 1.00 -23.86
C LEU A 173 -15.60 1.88 -24.91
N PRO A 174 -16.73 2.52 -24.55
CA PRO A 174 -17.40 3.49 -25.41
C PRO A 174 -16.49 4.59 -25.91
N ASN A 175 -16.88 5.19 -27.04
CA ASN A 175 -16.30 6.43 -27.53
C ASN A 175 -14.77 6.36 -27.72
N ARG A 176 -14.26 5.22 -28.23
CA ARG A 176 -12.82 5.02 -28.57
C ARG A 176 -11.89 5.09 -27.36
N TRP A 177 -12.40 4.71 -26.19
CA TRP A 177 -11.62 4.51 -24.99
C TRP A 177 -11.25 3.04 -24.81
N TRP A 178 -10.12 2.83 -24.15
CA TRP A 178 -9.62 1.53 -23.76
C TRP A 178 -9.17 1.57 -22.31
N LEU A 179 -9.37 0.46 -21.61
CA LEU A 179 -8.81 0.24 -20.28
C LEU A 179 -7.90 -0.99 -20.32
N TRP A 180 -6.62 -0.78 -20.02
CA TRP A 180 -5.61 -1.82 -19.97
C TRP A 180 -5.15 -2.00 -18.53
N GLY A 181 -5.16 -3.22 -18.02
CA GLY A 181 -4.60 -3.60 -16.73
C GLY A 181 -3.37 -4.48 -16.93
N ILE A 182 -2.22 -4.02 -16.46
CA ILE A 182 -0.94 -4.74 -16.58
C ILE A 182 -0.51 -5.37 -15.25
N ASP A 183 0.17 -6.50 -15.35
CA ASP A 183 0.75 -7.23 -14.22
C ASP A 183 2.28 -7.14 -14.28
N ILE A 184 2.83 -6.34 -13.36
CA ILE A 184 4.27 -6.07 -13.27
C ILE A 184 4.97 -6.87 -12.15
N GLN A 185 4.29 -7.84 -11.52
CA GLN A 185 4.87 -8.65 -10.45
C GLN A 185 5.43 -7.82 -9.27
N PHE A 186 6.75 -7.89 -9.05
CA PHE A 186 7.50 -7.10 -8.05
C PHE A 186 8.19 -5.88 -8.70
N GLY A 187 7.66 -5.38 -9.81
CA GLY A 187 8.24 -4.29 -10.59
C GLY A 187 9.44 -4.68 -11.45
N SER A 188 9.63 -5.98 -11.72
CA SER A 188 10.87 -6.48 -12.32
C SER A 188 10.83 -6.74 -13.82
N PHE A 189 9.66 -7.04 -14.41
CA PHE A 189 9.51 -7.24 -15.86
C PHE A 189 8.04 -7.50 -16.29
N ILE A 190 7.61 -6.92 -17.42
CA ILE A 190 6.47 -7.41 -18.20
C ILE A 190 6.98 -8.53 -19.10
N ASP A 191 6.47 -9.75 -18.92
CA ASP A 191 6.90 -10.91 -19.72
C ASP A 191 6.48 -10.82 -21.20
N GLU A 192 7.13 -11.64 -22.03
CA GLU A 192 6.93 -11.67 -23.48
C GLU A 192 5.48 -12.04 -23.86
N ALA A 193 4.84 -12.95 -23.13
CA ALA A 193 3.46 -13.37 -23.39
C ALA A 193 2.45 -12.24 -23.13
N GLN A 194 2.71 -11.39 -22.14
CA GLN A 194 1.92 -10.20 -21.85
C GLN A 194 2.18 -9.10 -22.89
N LEU A 195 3.44 -8.86 -23.27
CA LEU A 195 3.77 -7.91 -24.34
C LEU A 195 3.11 -8.31 -25.67
N GLN A 196 3.18 -9.59 -26.04
CA GLN A 196 2.55 -10.11 -27.25
C GLN A 196 1.04 -9.92 -27.21
N TYR A 197 0.39 -10.21 -26.06
CA TYR A 197 -1.04 -9.98 -25.90
C TYR A 197 -1.44 -8.52 -26.19
N PHE A 198 -0.73 -7.55 -25.62
CA PHE A 198 -1.05 -6.13 -25.86
C PHE A 198 -0.67 -5.69 -27.28
N ALA A 199 0.39 -6.24 -27.87
CA ALA A 199 0.76 -6.01 -29.26
C ALA A 199 -0.33 -6.51 -30.21
N ASP A 200 -0.86 -7.73 -30.00
CA ASP A 200 -1.95 -8.30 -30.80
C ASP A 200 -3.21 -7.43 -30.69
N VAL A 201 -3.59 -7.01 -29.47
CA VAL A 201 -4.72 -6.09 -29.26
C VAL A 201 -4.50 -4.77 -29.99
N ALA A 202 -3.30 -4.20 -29.91
CA ALA A 202 -2.94 -2.94 -30.55
C ALA A 202 -3.01 -3.02 -32.08
N VAL A 203 -2.53 -4.12 -32.66
CA VAL A 203 -2.51 -4.33 -34.12
C VAL A 203 -3.92 -4.64 -34.66
N ASP A 204 -4.67 -5.50 -33.96
CA ASP A 204 -5.92 -6.05 -34.49
C ASP A 204 -7.14 -5.15 -34.23
N GLN A 205 -7.13 -4.36 -33.15
CA GLN A 205 -8.36 -3.74 -32.64
C GLN A 205 -8.23 -2.25 -32.30
N VAL A 206 -7.04 -1.77 -31.95
CA VAL A 206 -6.82 -0.36 -31.61
C VAL A 206 -6.70 0.47 -32.88
N GLN A 207 -7.32 1.65 -32.88
CA GLN A 207 -7.32 2.57 -34.02
C GLN A 207 -6.56 3.86 -33.71
N PRO A 208 -5.94 4.51 -34.72
CA PRO A 208 -5.29 5.80 -34.53
C PRO A 208 -6.22 6.86 -33.93
N GLY A 209 -5.82 7.46 -32.81
CA GLY A 209 -6.63 8.41 -32.03
C GLY A 209 -7.45 7.78 -30.89
N ASP A 210 -7.41 6.46 -30.72
CA ASP A 210 -7.96 5.82 -29.51
C ASP A 210 -7.21 6.28 -28.26
N ARG A 211 -7.89 6.25 -27.11
CA ARG A 211 -7.35 6.72 -25.83
C ARG A 211 -7.32 5.60 -24.81
N ILE A 212 -6.18 5.47 -24.13
CA ILE A 212 -5.92 4.37 -23.20
C ILE A 212 -5.86 4.91 -21.77
N VAL A 213 -6.60 4.25 -20.89
CA VAL A 213 -6.43 4.29 -19.43
C VAL A 213 -5.60 3.07 -19.04
N LEU A 214 -4.47 3.28 -18.38
CA LEU A 214 -3.57 2.21 -17.94
C LEU A 214 -3.65 2.03 -16.42
N CYS A 215 -4.00 0.84 -15.97
CA CYS A 215 -3.98 0.43 -14.56
C CYS A 215 -2.73 -0.40 -14.28
N MET A 216 -2.02 -0.06 -13.20
CA MET A 216 -0.84 -0.80 -12.74
C MET A 216 -0.73 -0.77 -11.21
N ALA A 217 -0.27 -1.88 -10.62
CA ALA A 217 0.06 -1.93 -9.20
C ALA A 217 1.54 -1.63 -9.01
N LYS A 218 1.88 -0.44 -8.49
CA LYS A 218 3.28 -0.03 -8.30
C LYS A 218 3.84 -0.64 -7.00
N GLU A 219 5.12 -1.00 -7.00
CA GLU A 219 5.77 -1.72 -5.90
C GLU A 219 5.75 -0.95 -4.55
N VAL A 220 5.73 -1.71 -3.46
CA VAL A 220 6.14 -1.27 -2.11
C VAL A 220 7.66 -1.06 -2.11
N GLU A 221 8.15 0.07 -1.57
CA GLU A 221 9.59 0.36 -1.44
C GLU A 221 10.34 -0.78 -0.72
N SER A 222 10.90 -1.75 -1.46
CA SER A 222 11.64 -2.90 -0.91
C SER A 222 13.08 -2.54 -0.49
N GLY A 223 13.38 -1.25 -0.34
CA GLY A 223 14.73 -0.71 -0.14
C GLY A 223 15.67 -0.91 -1.34
N ARG A 224 15.18 -1.47 -2.44
CA ARG A 224 15.91 -1.57 -3.71
C ARG A 224 15.58 -0.33 -4.55
N LYS A 225 16.44 0.70 -4.47
CA LYS A 225 16.34 1.94 -5.31
C LYS A 225 16.19 1.69 -6.83
N GLN A 226 16.46 0.48 -7.30
CA GLN A 226 16.39 0.11 -8.71
C GLN A 226 15.01 -0.34 -9.17
N ALA A 227 14.15 -0.87 -8.28
CA ALA A 227 12.92 -1.53 -8.70
C ALA A 227 11.82 -0.54 -9.11
N GLU A 228 11.76 0.65 -8.48
CA GLU A 228 10.90 1.75 -8.94
C GLU A 228 11.24 2.19 -10.38
N ILE A 229 12.53 2.28 -10.69
CA ILE A 229 13.05 2.63 -12.02
C ILE A 229 12.68 1.56 -13.06
N HIS A 230 12.63 0.27 -12.69
CA HIS A 230 12.26 -0.79 -13.62
C HIS A 230 10.77 -0.74 -14.00
N SER A 231 9.87 -0.57 -13.02
CA SER A 231 8.43 -0.49 -13.29
C SER A 231 8.05 0.66 -14.24
N ASP A 232 8.64 1.84 -14.05
CA ASP A 232 8.36 3.00 -14.90
C ASP A 232 9.01 2.83 -16.30
N ARG A 233 10.11 2.06 -16.44
CA ARG A 233 10.72 1.70 -17.74
C ARG A 233 9.92 0.67 -18.52
N ASP A 234 9.32 -0.30 -17.86
CA ASP A 234 8.50 -1.32 -18.53
C ASP A 234 7.23 -0.69 -19.13
N VAL A 235 6.62 0.26 -18.40
CA VAL A 235 5.49 1.04 -18.91
C VAL A 235 5.93 1.97 -20.04
N GLU A 236 7.11 2.59 -19.94
CA GLU A 236 7.69 3.38 -21.05
C GLU A 236 7.89 2.52 -22.30
N TYR A 237 8.38 1.28 -22.14
CA TYR A 237 8.54 0.34 -23.24
C TYR A 237 7.19 -0.02 -23.88
N LEU A 238 6.18 -0.37 -23.08
CA LEU A 238 4.82 -0.63 -23.56
C LEU A 238 4.25 0.58 -24.32
N GLU A 239 4.46 1.80 -23.82
CA GLU A 239 3.99 3.01 -24.49
C GLU A 239 4.70 3.23 -25.84
N ARG A 240 6.04 3.14 -25.84
CA ARG A 240 6.88 3.45 -27.01
C ARG A 240 6.76 2.41 -28.12
N GLU A 241 6.73 1.12 -27.77
CA GLU A 241 6.83 0.02 -28.73
C GLU A 241 5.46 -0.53 -29.16
N ILE A 242 4.40 -0.34 -28.36
CA ILE A 242 3.08 -0.92 -28.65
C ILE A 242 2.02 0.17 -28.82
N ILE A 243 1.86 1.06 -27.85
CA ILE A 243 0.76 2.05 -27.87
C ILE A 243 0.99 3.11 -28.95
N GLN A 244 2.16 3.76 -28.97
CA GLN A 244 2.43 4.85 -29.92
C GLN A 244 2.41 4.40 -31.39
N PRO A 245 2.98 3.24 -31.77
CA PRO A 245 2.90 2.75 -33.15
C PRO A 245 1.48 2.47 -33.63
N SER A 246 0.54 2.12 -32.74
CA SER A 246 -0.89 1.98 -33.09
C SER A 246 -1.59 3.32 -33.37
N GLY A 247 -0.95 4.45 -33.05
CA GLY A 247 -1.52 5.79 -33.14
C GLY A 247 -2.47 6.14 -31.99
N ALA A 248 -2.59 5.29 -30.98
CA ALA A 248 -3.34 5.57 -29.76
C ALA A 248 -2.56 6.46 -28.78
N GLN A 249 -3.27 7.04 -27.82
CA GLN A 249 -2.71 7.93 -26.81
C GLN A 249 -2.96 7.40 -25.40
N LEU A 250 -1.89 7.27 -24.62
CA LEU A 250 -1.99 6.99 -23.19
C LEU A 250 -2.25 8.31 -22.43
N VAL A 251 -3.45 8.44 -21.86
CA VAL A 251 -3.93 9.73 -21.30
C VAL A 251 -4.17 9.70 -19.79
N LEU A 252 -4.38 8.52 -19.21
CA LEU A 252 -4.62 8.38 -17.77
C LEU A 252 -3.89 7.15 -17.23
N TYR A 253 -3.08 7.38 -16.20
CA TYR A 253 -2.43 6.32 -15.43
C TYR A 253 -3.13 6.20 -14.07
N LEU A 254 -3.60 5.00 -13.75
CA LEU A 254 -4.15 4.63 -12.45
C LEU A 254 -3.17 3.70 -11.76
N LYS A 255 -2.48 4.24 -10.74
CA LYS A 255 -1.43 3.55 -9.98
C LYS A 255 -1.93 3.19 -8.57
N SER A 256 -1.53 2.05 -8.05
CA SER A 256 -1.75 1.65 -6.64
C SER A 256 -0.43 1.35 -5.91
N GLY A 257 -0.48 0.77 -4.71
CA GLY A 257 0.68 0.37 -3.90
C GLY A 257 1.14 1.44 -2.90
N LYS A 258 0.74 2.69 -3.10
CA LYS A 258 0.82 3.74 -2.07
C LYS A 258 -0.58 4.09 -1.60
N HIS A 259 -0.76 4.00 -0.29
CA HIS A 259 -2.08 4.05 0.33
C HIS A 259 -2.56 5.48 0.63
N TYR A 260 -2.47 6.33 -0.38
CA TYR A 260 -3.01 7.68 -0.42
C TYR A 260 -3.60 7.93 -1.80
N TYR A 261 -4.33 9.02 -1.93
CA TYR A 261 -4.66 9.61 -3.21
C TYR A 261 -3.63 10.69 -3.55
N ALA A 262 -3.09 10.68 -4.76
CA ALA A 262 -2.29 11.78 -5.28
C ALA A 262 -2.48 11.91 -6.80
N ARG A 263 -2.80 13.12 -7.26
CA ARG A 263 -2.91 13.44 -8.68
C ARG A 263 -1.77 14.35 -9.11
N TYR A 264 -1.14 13.95 -10.20
CA TYR A 264 -0.15 14.72 -10.93
C TYR A 264 -0.65 14.94 -12.35
N GLU A 265 -0.66 16.20 -12.77
CA GLU A 265 -1.09 16.61 -14.10
C GLU A 265 0.11 17.09 -14.91
N GLN A 266 0.12 16.78 -16.21
CA GLN A 266 1.18 17.22 -17.09
C GLN A 266 1.18 18.76 -17.21
N GLU A 267 2.34 19.42 -17.05
CA GLU A 267 2.40 20.89 -17.06
C GLU A 267 1.89 21.50 -18.39
N ASP A 268 2.10 20.81 -19.52
CA ASP A 268 1.77 21.29 -20.87
C ASP A 268 0.61 20.53 -21.56
N GLY A 269 -0.13 19.65 -20.87
CA GLY A 269 -0.93 18.64 -21.56
C GLY A 269 -2.17 18.09 -20.86
N VAL A 270 -2.70 17.01 -21.45
CA VAL A 270 -3.97 16.35 -21.11
C VAL A 270 -3.75 15.18 -20.13
N ARG A 271 -2.51 14.68 -19.99
CA ARG A 271 -2.21 13.45 -19.27
C ARG A 271 -2.33 13.62 -17.75
N GLN A 272 -2.93 12.62 -17.12
CA GLN A 272 -3.10 12.54 -15.67
C GLN A 272 -2.43 11.29 -15.12
N HIS A 273 -1.70 11.44 -14.01
CA HIS A 273 -1.24 10.33 -13.17
C HIS A 273 -1.96 10.39 -11.84
N ILE A 274 -2.77 9.37 -11.57
CA ILE A 274 -3.52 9.26 -10.32
C ILE A 274 -3.01 8.03 -9.58
N THR A 275 -2.42 8.24 -8.41
CA THR A 275 -2.18 7.18 -7.43
C THR A 275 -3.39 7.09 -6.52
N SER A 276 -3.99 5.90 -6.36
CA SER A 276 -5.24 5.71 -5.60
C SER A 276 -5.26 4.36 -4.88
N GLY A 277 -4.51 4.26 -3.78
CA GLY A 277 -4.39 3.05 -2.95
C GLY A 277 -5.14 3.06 -1.62
N GLY A 278 -6.27 3.76 -1.53
CA GLY A 278 -6.97 3.96 -0.26
C GLY A 278 -8.14 3.03 0.02
N GLY A 279 -8.25 1.89 -0.65
CA GLY A 279 -9.46 1.06 -0.59
C GLY A 279 -9.67 0.34 0.75
N GLY A 280 -8.60 0.02 1.47
CA GLY A 280 -8.71 -0.67 2.76
C GLY A 280 -7.47 -0.57 3.64
N ALA A 281 -6.30 -0.38 3.04
CA ALA A 281 -5.01 -0.38 3.70
C ALA A 281 -4.76 0.80 4.65
N PHE A 282 -3.81 0.62 5.57
CA PHE A 282 -3.26 1.69 6.40
C PHE A 282 -2.72 2.82 5.51
N LEU A 283 -2.66 4.05 5.98
CA LEU A 283 -2.29 5.19 5.12
C LEU A 283 -0.80 5.23 4.78
N HIS A 284 -0.44 5.86 3.66
CA HIS A 284 0.92 6.35 3.44
C HIS A 284 0.98 7.88 3.62
N PRO A 285 2.15 8.47 3.94
CA PRO A 285 2.28 9.91 4.11
C PRO A 285 2.18 10.67 2.78
N THR A 286 1.43 11.77 2.75
CA THR A 286 1.34 12.69 1.60
C THR A 286 2.21 13.93 1.76
N HIS A 287 2.65 14.23 2.99
CA HIS A 287 3.34 15.49 3.32
C HIS A 287 4.78 15.62 2.83
N ASN A 288 5.37 14.54 2.30
CA ASN A 288 6.70 14.53 1.69
C ASN A 288 6.64 14.33 0.17
N LEU A 289 5.43 14.26 -0.41
CA LEU A 289 5.31 14.10 -1.85
C LEU A 289 5.86 15.33 -2.57
N PRO A 290 6.62 15.15 -3.66
CA PRO A 290 7.22 16.25 -4.39
C PRO A 290 6.14 17.07 -5.10
N GLU A 291 6.37 18.38 -5.25
CA GLU A 291 5.45 19.24 -6.01
C GLU A 291 5.50 18.97 -7.52
N ARG A 292 6.65 18.47 -8.00
CA ARG A 292 6.89 18.11 -9.40
C ARG A 292 7.52 16.73 -9.50
N MET A 293 7.11 15.96 -10.49
CA MET A 293 7.75 14.71 -10.87
C MET A 293 8.04 14.71 -12.36
N ASP A 294 9.22 14.23 -12.73
CA ASP A 294 9.58 14.01 -14.12
C ASP A 294 9.53 12.51 -14.37
N PHE A 295 8.55 12.05 -15.15
CA PHE A 295 8.45 10.65 -15.55
C PHE A 295 9.15 10.43 -16.89
N PRO A 296 9.78 9.26 -17.11
CA PRO A 296 10.26 8.91 -18.42
C PRO A 296 9.11 8.89 -19.42
N GLY A 297 9.37 9.38 -20.62
CA GLY A 297 8.46 9.32 -21.75
C GLY A 297 9.25 9.01 -23.01
N ALA A 298 8.57 8.56 -24.06
CA ALA A 298 9.21 8.09 -25.29
C ALA A 298 10.14 9.12 -25.96
N HIS A 299 9.90 10.42 -25.75
CA HIS A 299 10.67 11.53 -26.34
C HIS A 299 11.49 12.30 -25.29
N GLY A 300 11.69 11.72 -24.10
CA GLY A 300 12.35 12.36 -22.98
C GLY A 300 11.46 12.50 -21.75
N ALA A 301 12.01 13.04 -20.67
CA ALA A 301 11.29 13.20 -19.41
C ALA A 301 10.12 14.19 -19.56
N ILE A 302 8.93 13.77 -19.13
CA ILE A 302 7.71 14.58 -19.13
C ILE A 302 7.48 15.10 -17.71
N ALA A 303 7.32 16.41 -17.59
CA ALA A 303 7.10 17.09 -16.33
C ALA A 303 5.64 17.07 -15.89
N TYR A 304 5.41 16.72 -14.63
CA TYR A 304 4.10 16.72 -14.01
C TYR A 304 4.10 17.52 -12.70
N ARG A 305 3.04 18.28 -12.48
CA ARG A 305 2.80 19.04 -11.26
C ARG A 305 1.76 18.34 -10.40
N ARG A 306 2.00 18.28 -9.09
CA ARG A 306 1.03 17.77 -8.11
C ARG A 306 -0.17 18.72 -8.03
N ALA A 307 -1.36 18.20 -8.30
CA ALA A 307 -2.58 18.97 -8.31
C ALA A 307 -3.48 18.69 -7.09
N GLY A 308 -3.56 17.44 -6.64
CA GLY A 308 -4.42 17.03 -5.52
C GLY A 308 -3.80 15.91 -4.69
N THR A 309 -4.11 15.87 -3.38
CA THR A 309 -3.72 14.75 -2.49
C THR A 309 -4.79 14.51 -1.43
N TYR A 310 -4.97 13.25 -1.04
CA TYR A 310 -5.82 12.88 0.09
C TYR A 310 -5.21 11.73 0.91
N PRO A 311 -5.02 11.92 2.23
CA PRO A 311 -5.29 13.13 2.99
C PRO A 311 -4.37 14.30 2.59
N SER A 312 -4.79 15.54 2.90
CA SER A 312 -3.96 16.71 2.62
C SER A 312 -2.61 16.65 3.37
N PRO A 313 -1.55 17.33 2.88
CA PRO A 313 -0.24 17.32 3.52
C PRO A 313 -0.29 17.76 5.00
N ALA A 314 -1.16 18.73 5.32
CA ALA A 314 -1.34 19.20 6.69
C ALA A 314 -1.99 18.14 7.60
N VAL A 315 -2.99 17.42 7.10
CA VAL A 315 -3.63 16.31 7.84
C VAL A 315 -2.64 15.17 8.02
N SER A 316 -1.94 14.76 6.96
CA SER A 316 -0.88 13.75 7.02
C SER A 316 0.18 14.10 8.06
N LYS A 317 0.78 15.30 8.00
CA LYS A 317 1.79 15.74 8.99
C LYS A 317 1.27 15.68 10.43
N ARG A 318 -0.02 15.93 10.65
CA ARG A 318 -0.66 15.82 11.98
C ARG A 318 -0.82 14.37 12.42
N LEU A 319 -1.24 13.48 11.52
CA LEU A 319 -1.43 12.05 11.80
C LEU A 319 -0.16 11.37 12.29
N ARG A 320 1.01 11.78 11.80
CA ARG A 320 2.32 11.28 12.27
C ARG A 320 2.49 11.32 13.79
N LYS A 321 1.87 12.28 14.48
CA LYS A 321 1.95 12.36 15.96
C LYS A 321 1.34 11.14 16.66
N ARG A 322 0.48 10.38 15.99
CA ARG A 322 -0.10 9.14 16.54
C ARG A 322 0.92 8.03 16.75
N ILE A 323 2.13 8.12 16.19
CA ILE A 323 3.24 7.18 16.46
C ILE A 323 3.47 7.04 17.97
N TRP A 324 3.30 8.10 18.75
CA TRP A 324 3.47 8.08 20.20
C TRP A 324 2.41 7.27 20.96
N LEU A 325 1.34 6.82 20.29
CA LEU A 325 0.35 5.92 20.86
C LEU A 325 0.73 4.43 20.69
N LEU A 326 1.82 4.14 19.98
CA LEU A 326 2.28 2.78 19.73
C LEU A 326 2.45 1.93 21.02
N PRO A 327 2.96 2.45 22.16
CA PRO A 327 3.02 1.68 23.41
C PRO A 327 1.64 1.22 23.93
N VAL A 328 0.57 1.94 23.60
CA VAL A 328 -0.80 1.61 24.02
C VAL A 328 -1.41 0.52 23.13
N TYR A 329 -1.09 0.53 21.84
CA TYR A 329 -1.72 -0.34 20.85
C TYR A 329 -0.99 -1.68 20.63
N ASN A 330 0.25 -1.82 21.09
CA ASN A 330 1.07 -2.99 20.79
C ASN A 330 1.83 -3.51 22.01
N LEU A 331 1.07 -3.99 23.00
CA LEU A 331 1.62 -4.68 24.18
C LEU A 331 2.44 -5.93 23.85
N PRO A 332 2.09 -6.77 22.84
CA PRO A 332 2.93 -7.91 22.46
C PRO A 332 4.36 -7.50 22.08
N LEU A 333 4.52 -6.40 21.31
CA LEU A 333 5.85 -5.90 20.97
C LEU A 333 6.60 -5.35 22.20
N ALA A 334 5.89 -4.70 23.12
CA ALA A 334 6.48 -4.29 24.41
C ALA A 334 7.01 -5.49 25.20
N ALA A 335 6.26 -6.60 25.22
CA ALA A 335 6.68 -7.84 25.89
C ALA A 335 7.95 -8.44 25.25
N VAL A 336 8.10 -8.36 23.92
CA VAL A 336 9.33 -8.77 23.24
C VAL A 336 10.52 -7.90 23.67
N PHE A 337 10.38 -6.58 23.67
CA PHE A 337 11.45 -5.69 24.14
C PHE A 337 11.83 -5.96 25.59
N GLY A 338 10.85 -6.16 26.48
CA GLY A 338 11.09 -6.52 27.87
C GLY A 338 11.81 -7.85 28.02
N THR A 339 11.40 -8.86 27.25
CA THR A 339 12.04 -10.20 27.26
C THR A 339 13.49 -10.12 26.79
N VAL A 340 13.76 -9.38 25.72
CA VAL A 340 15.13 -9.16 25.23
C VAL A 340 15.98 -8.47 26.29
N GLN A 341 15.45 -7.44 26.98
CA GLN A 341 16.16 -6.75 28.07
C GLN A 341 16.48 -7.68 29.25
N VAL A 342 15.55 -8.55 29.62
CA VAL A 342 15.79 -9.58 30.65
C VAL A 342 16.90 -10.53 30.20
N LEU A 343 16.85 -11.03 28.97
CA LEU A 343 17.91 -11.91 28.43
C LEU A 343 19.28 -11.22 28.44
N LEU A 344 19.34 -9.93 28.10
CA LEU A 344 20.57 -9.14 28.20
C LEU A 344 21.07 -9.03 29.65
N ALA A 345 20.19 -8.85 30.63
CA ALA A 345 20.57 -8.87 32.05
C ALA A 345 21.15 -10.24 32.47
N PHE A 346 20.62 -11.34 31.92
CA PHE A 346 21.18 -12.68 32.12
C PHE A 346 22.56 -12.84 31.47
N MET A 347 22.72 -12.41 30.22
CA MET A 347 24.00 -12.44 29.50
C MET A 347 25.09 -11.64 30.22
N LEU A 348 24.74 -10.48 30.79
CA LEU A 348 25.64 -9.67 31.61
C LEU A 348 25.93 -10.28 32.99
N GLY A 349 25.31 -11.41 33.35
CA GLY A 349 25.50 -12.06 34.65
C GLY A 349 24.92 -11.28 35.83
N LEU A 350 24.02 -10.32 35.58
CA LEU A 350 23.44 -9.47 36.65
C LEU A 350 22.57 -10.26 37.63
N HIS A 351 22.12 -11.45 37.23
CA HIS A 351 21.36 -12.37 38.09
C HIS A 351 22.22 -13.09 39.14
N LEU A 352 23.55 -12.93 39.10
CA LEU A 352 24.49 -13.62 39.99
C LEU A 352 24.93 -12.71 41.14
N GLY A 353 24.99 -13.26 42.35
CA GLY A 353 25.72 -12.67 43.48
C GLY A 353 25.38 -11.22 43.81
N ASP A 354 24.08 -10.88 43.87
CA ASP A 354 23.53 -9.55 44.15
C ASP A 354 24.05 -8.41 43.24
N ARG A 355 24.67 -8.75 42.09
CA ARG A 355 25.19 -7.77 41.11
C ARG A 355 24.10 -6.85 40.57
N HIS A 356 22.83 -7.20 40.68
CA HIS A 356 21.70 -6.36 40.26
C HIS A 356 21.34 -5.23 41.24
N VAL A 357 21.96 -5.15 42.42
CA VAL A 357 21.61 -4.15 43.46
C VAL A 357 22.46 -2.89 43.32
N ALA A 358 21.82 -1.72 43.37
CA ALA A 358 22.47 -0.40 43.28
C ALA A 358 23.43 -0.22 42.07
N LEU A 359 23.03 -0.73 40.91
CA LEU A 359 23.82 -0.65 39.68
C LEU A 359 24.18 0.79 39.29
N GLY A 360 25.45 1.00 38.94
CA GLY A 360 25.95 2.16 38.23
C GLY A 360 26.44 1.82 36.81
N LEU A 361 26.83 2.86 36.06
CA LEU A 361 27.40 2.68 34.71
C LEU A 361 28.71 1.87 34.75
N GLY A 362 29.54 2.10 35.77
CA GLY A 362 30.80 1.37 35.95
C GLY A 362 30.58 -0.13 36.11
N ASP A 363 29.55 -0.53 36.86
CA ASP A 363 29.21 -1.94 37.10
C ASP A 363 28.74 -2.62 35.82
N LEU A 364 27.96 -1.93 34.98
CA LEU A 364 27.53 -2.45 33.68
C LEU A 364 28.72 -2.64 32.71
N LEU A 365 29.65 -1.68 32.67
CA LEU A 365 30.87 -1.79 31.85
C LEU A 365 31.75 -2.95 32.33
N HIS A 366 31.87 -3.11 33.64
CA HIS A 366 32.60 -4.23 34.24
C HIS A 366 31.92 -5.57 33.94
N ALA A 367 30.59 -5.63 34.06
CA ALA A 367 29.79 -6.82 33.72
C ALA A 367 29.92 -7.20 32.23
N LEU A 368 29.97 -6.21 31.34
CA LEU A 368 30.21 -6.45 29.90
C LEU A 368 31.59 -7.05 29.65
N TRP A 369 32.62 -6.58 30.36
CA TRP A 369 33.99 -7.07 30.23
C TRP A 369 34.18 -8.47 30.82
N GLU A 370 33.59 -8.74 31.98
CA GLU A 370 33.70 -10.03 32.67
C GLU A 370 32.77 -11.11 32.14
N SER A 371 31.72 -10.74 31.41
CA SER A 371 30.73 -11.71 30.96
C SER A 371 31.38 -12.79 30.08
N PRO A 372 31.18 -14.09 30.39
CA PRO A 372 31.57 -15.19 29.51
C PRO A 372 30.90 -15.12 28.13
N THR A 373 29.82 -14.33 28.00
CA THR A 373 29.07 -14.10 26.76
C THR A 373 29.39 -12.76 26.09
N SER A 374 30.43 -12.05 26.54
CA SER A 374 30.86 -10.76 25.98
C SER A 374 31.10 -10.79 24.48
N PHE A 375 31.61 -11.91 23.94
CA PHE A 375 31.77 -12.09 22.49
C PHE A 375 30.43 -12.17 21.74
N LEU A 376 29.40 -12.82 22.32
CA LEU A 376 28.05 -12.89 21.74
C LEU A 376 27.37 -11.52 21.80
N LEU A 377 27.51 -10.80 22.91
CA LEU A 377 27.00 -9.43 23.05
C LEU A 377 27.67 -8.49 22.04
N SER A 378 28.98 -8.60 21.87
CA SER A 378 29.73 -7.82 20.86
C SER A 378 29.27 -8.13 19.45
N LEU A 379 29.08 -9.42 19.11
CA LEU A 379 28.56 -9.85 17.82
C LEU A 379 27.13 -9.32 17.60
N LEU A 380 26.25 -9.45 18.61
CA LEU A 380 24.88 -8.94 18.56
C LEU A 380 24.85 -7.43 18.31
N MET A 381 25.73 -6.66 18.98
CA MET A 381 25.87 -5.23 18.77
C MET A 381 26.33 -4.88 17.35
N ILE A 382 27.32 -5.61 16.81
CA ILE A 382 27.82 -5.42 15.44
C ILE A 382 26.71 -5.74 14.42
N VAL A 383 26.02 -6.86 14.60
CA VAL A 383 24.91 -7.28 13.73
C VAL A 383 23.76 -6.28 13.80
N SER A 384 23.40 -5.81 15.00
CA SER A 384 22.37 -4.79 15.20
C SER A 384 22.75 -3.48 14.52
N LEU A 385 23.99 -3.01 14.67
CA LEU A 385 24.48 -1.81 13.97
C LEU A 385 24.42 -1.99 12.46
N ALA A 386 24.92 -3.12 11.93
CA ALA A 386 24.89 -3.43 10.51
C ALA A 386 23.45 -3.50 9.98
N ALA A 387 22.54 -4.11 10.73
CA ALA A 387 21.12 -4.16 10.42
C ALA A 387 20.51 -2.76 10.41
N MET A 388 20.74 -1.92 11.42
CA MET A 388 20.16 -0.57 11.50
C MET A 388 20.69 0.35 10.40
N VAL A 389 22.00 0.29 10.12
CA VAL A 389 22.58 0.94 8.94
C VAL A 389 21.86 0.43 7.69
N ARG A 390 21.65 -0.89 7.55
CA ARG A 390 20.94 -1.46 6.41
C ARG A 390 19.48 -0.99 6.31
N PHE A 391 18.74 -0.92 7.42
CA PHE A 391 17.33 -0.52 7.48
C PHE A 391 17.09 0.95 7.18
N ALA A 392 18.07 1.83 7.39
CA ALA A 392 18.02 3.24 6.94
C ALA A 392 18.23 3.37 5.42
N HIS A 393 17.54 2.55 4.62
CA HIS A 393 17.69 2.44 3.17
C HIS A 393 17.31 3.72 2.42
N ASP A 394 16.43 4.53 3.01
CA ASP A 394 16.03 5.85 2.50
C ASP A 394 17.17 6.89 2.55
N ALA A 395 18.18 6.67 3.40
CA ALA A 395 19.35 7.53 3.50
C ALA A 395 20.52 6.98 2.68
N SER A 396 21.30 7.86 2.04
CA SER A 396 22.51 7.49 1.29
C SER A 396 23.80 7.88 2.02
N GLY A 397 24.87 7.12 1.76
CA GLY A 397 26.24 7.45 2.17
C GLY A 397 26.42 7.64 3.68
N VAL A 398 27.14 8.70 4.06
CA VAL A 398 27.51 8.99 5.45
C VAL A 398 26.29 9.21 6.34
N ARG A 399 25.21 9.80 5.82
CA ARG A 399 23.98 10.05 6.60
C ARG A 399 23.36 8.75 7.11
N ARG A 400 23.35 7.69 6.27
CA ARG A 400 22.86 6.35 6.63
C ARG A 400 23.67 5.76 7.80
N PHE A 401 24.98 5.86 7.71
CA PHE A 401 25.88 5.40 8.78
C PHE A 401 25.66 6.18 10.08
N MET A 402 25.60 7.51 10.01
CA MET A 402 25.39 8.36 11.19
C MET A 402 24.03 8.11 11.87
N LEU A 403 22.96 7.90 11.09
CA LEU A 403 21.64 7.53 11.63
C LEU A 403 21.67 6.17 12.31
N GLY A 404 22.28 5.15 11.68
CA GLY A 404 22.41 3.82 12.26
C GLY A 404 23.25 3.83 13.54
N MET A 405 24.37 4.57 13.55
CA MET A 405 25.22 4.74 14.72
C MET A 405 24.50 5.48 15.86
N ALA A 406 23.84 6.62 15.57
CA ALA A 406 23.08 7.36 16.57
C ALA A 406 21.96 6.51 17.19
N HIS A 407 21.21 5.77 16.36
CA HIS A 407 20.18 4.85 16.84
C HIS A 407 20.79 3.76 17.73
N SER A 408 21.90 3.14 17.32
CA SER A 408 22.55 2.07 18.07
C SER A 408 23.07 2.56 19.42
N THR A 409 23.69 3.74 19.47
CA THR A 409 24.14 4.37 20.72
C THR A 409 22.96 4.69 21.64
N LEU A 410 21.87 5.23 21.11
CA LEU A 410 20.66 5.51 21.89
C LEU A 410 20.02 4.23 22.46
N GLN A 411 20.00 3.13 21.69
CA GLN A 411 19.52 1.83 22.16
C GLN A 411 20.36 1.32 23.33
N LEU A 412 21.70 1.35 23.22
CA LEU A 412 22.60 0.91 24.30
C LEU A 412 22.45 1.77 25.56
N ALA A 413 22.41 3.09 25.39
CA ALA A 413 22.18 4.02 26.49
C ALA A 413 20.81 3.77 27.15
N GLY A 414 19.78 3.50 26.35
CA GLY A 414 18.44 3.15 26.84
C GLY A 414 18.41 1.85 27.64
N VAL A 415 19.06 0.79 27.15
CA VAL A 415 19.19 -0.49 27.88
C VAL A 415 19.91 -0.28 29.22
N ALA A 416 21.04 0.43 29.23
CA ALA A 416 21.78 0.74 30.45
C ALA A 416 20.93 1.56 31.45
N ALA A 417 20.22 2.58 30.96
CA ALA A 417 19.33 3.40 31.78
C ALA A 417 18.19 2.59 32.40
N VAL A 418 17.58 1.67 31.64
CA VAL A 418 16.55 0.75 32.15
C VAL A 418 17.10 -0.14 33.26
N MET A 419 18.26 -0.76 33.04
CA MET A 419 18.88 -1.65 34.04
C MET A 419 19.24 -0.91 35.32
N ILE A 420 19.83 0.29 35.22
CA ILE A 420 20.14 1.14 36.37
C ILE A 420 18.85 1.54 37.09
N ALA A 421 17.85 2.06 36.37
CA ALA A 421 16.59 2.49 36.98
C ALA A 421 15.87 1.33 37.69
N ALA A 422 15.77 0.17 37.04
CA ALA A 422 15.16 -1.04 37.61
C ALA A 422 15.90 -1.52 38.86
N SER A 423 17.23 -1.44 38.86
CA SER A 423 18.06 -1.78 40.02
C SER A 423 17.78 -0.87 41.22
N TRP A 424 17.77 0.46 41.00
CA TRP A 424 17.48 1.44 42.03
C TRP A 424 16.06 1.31 42.58
N MET A 425 15.07 1.13 41.69
CA MET A 425 13.68 0.92 42.08
C MET A 425 13.49 -0.39 42.86
N SER A 426 14.11 -1.49 42.41
CA SER A 426 14.05 -2.76 43.14
C SER A 426 14.68 -2.66 44.53
N SER A 427 15.82 -1.97 44.63
CA SER A 427 16.52 -1.74 45.90
C SER A 427 15.68 -0.91 46.88
N ALA A 428 14.91 0.05 46.37
CA ALA A 428 14.01 0.88 47.17
C ALA A 428 12.86 0.08 47.83
N PHE A 429 12.50 -1.10 47.29
CA PHE A 429 11.50 -1.97 47.93
C PHE A 429 12.02 -2.70 49.18
N GLY A 430 13.33 -2.65 49.46
CA GLY A 430 13.93 -3.31 50.62
C GLY A 430 13.88 -4.84 50.59
N LEU A 431 13.59 -5.43 49.42
CA LEU A 431 13.55 -6.88 49.20
C LEU A 431 14.97 -7.46 49.22
N ARG A 432 15.08 -8.75 49.57
CA ARG A 432 16.38 -9.47 49.65
C ARG A 432 16.35 -10.80 48.91
N GLY A 433 17.54 -11.25 48.50
CA GLY A 433 17.73 -12.52 47.81
C GLY A 433 16.86 -12.66 46.57
N VAL A 434 16.20 -13.81 46.41
CA VAL A 434 15.38 -14.12 45.23
C VAL A 434 14.27 -13.09 44.98
N TRP A 435 13.69 -12.48 46.02
CA TRP A 435 12.63 -11.49 45.86
C TRP A 435 13.14 -10.17 45.28
N SER A 436 14.37 -9.77 45.64
CA SER A 436 15.04 -8.61 45.04
C SER A 436 15.34 -8.85 43.57
N LEU A 437 15.83 -10.06 43.24
CA LEU A 437 16.10 -10.46 41.86
C LEU A 437 14.81 -10.49 41.02
N LEU A 438 13.74 -11.09 41.54
CA LEU A 438 12.44 -11.15 40.84
C LEU A 438 11.87 -9.74 40.62
N ALA A 439 11.96 -8.86 41.61
CA ALA A 439 11.52 -7.47 41.45
C ALA A 439 12.37 -6.72 40.42
N PHE A 440 13.69 -6.90 40.43
CA PHE A 440 14.59 -6.32 39.43
C PHE A 440 14.25 -6.80 38.02
N LEU A 441 14.17 -8.11 37.80
CA LEU A 441 13.86 -8.69 36.48
C LEU A 441 12.46 -8.30 36.00
N GLY A 442 11.47 -8.26 36.91
CA GLY A 442 10.13 -7.77 36.59
C GLY A 442 10.12 -6.30 36.18
N LEU A 443 10.87 -5.45 36.88
CA LEU A 443 11.04 -4.04 36.50
C LEU A 443 11.79 -3.88 35.18
N VAL A 444 12.86 -4.64 34.93
CA VAL A 444 13.56 -4.65 33.63
C VAL A 444 12.61 -5.05 32.51
N ALA A 445 11.77 -6.06 32.71
CA ALA A 445 10.78 -6.48 31.72
C ALA A 445 9.77 -5.38 31.41
N VAL A 446 9.16 -4.77 32.45
CA VAL A 446 8.10 -3.75 32.27
C VAL A 446 8.67 -2.42 31.77
N VAL A 447 9.68 -1.88 32.46
CA VAL A 447 10.31 -0.61 32.12
C VAL A 447 11.08 -0.72 30.80
N GLY A 448 11.77 -1.84 30.57
CA GLY A 448 12.45 -2.12 29.31
C GLY A 448 11.49 -2.31 28.14
N GLY A 449 10.35 -2.96 28.37
CA GLY A 449 9.31 -3.12 27.37
C GLY A 449 8.69 -1.79 26.95
N ILE A 450 8.21 -1.00 27.93
CA ILE A 450 7.63 0.32 27.67
C ILE A 450 8.69 1.29 27.10
N GLY A 451 9.88 1.30 27.68
CA GLY A 451 11.01 2.12 27.25
C GLY A 451 11.44 1.82 25.83
N GLY A 452 11.51 0.54 25.44
CA GLY A 452 11.78 0.12 24.07
C GLY A 452 10.72 0.63 23.08
N MET A 453 9.44 0.56 23.45
CA MET A 453 8.35 1.08 22.63
C MET A 453 8.39 2.61 22.47
N VAL A 454 8.70 3.34 23.55
CA VAL A 454 8.86 4.80 23.51
C VAL A 454 10.08 5.17 22.66
N GLY A 455 11.20 4.44 22.80
CA GLY A 455 12.40 4.63 21.99
C GLY A 455 12.16 4.39 20.49
N MET A 456 11.45 3.31 20.15
CA MET A 456 11.02 3.03 18.77
C MET A 456 10.10 4.14 18.23
N SER A 457 9.14 4.59 19.05
CA SER A 457 8.24 5.70 18.69
C SER A 457 9.00 6.99 18.41
N ALA A 458 9.99 7.32 19.26
CA ALA A 458 10.85 8.48 19.10
C ALA A 458 11.69 8.40 17.81
N TYR A 459 12.26 7.22 17.55
CA TYR A 459 13.03 6.96 16.33
C TYR A 459 12.18 7.15 15.08
N LEU A 460 11.05 6.44 14.98
CA LEU A 460 10.14 6.54 13.83
C LEU A 460 9.59 7.96 13.65
N TRP A 461 9.26 8.66 14.74
CA TRP A 461 8.81 10.05 14.66
C TRP A 461 9.91 10.98 14.14
N ALA A 462 11.13 10.86 14.66
CA ALA A 462 12.25 11.70 14.26
C ALA A 462 12.67 11.46 12.80
N THR A 463 12.77 10.20 12.39
CA THR A 463 13.14 9.86 11.00
C THR A 463 12.04 10.24 10.01
N ASN A 464 10.77 10.09 10.37
CA ASN A 464 9.65 10.53 9.55
C ASN A 464 9.55 12.07 9.47
N CYS A 465 10.01 12.82 10.50
CA CYS A 465 10.24 14.26 10.38
C CYS A 465 11.30 14.63 9.33
N LEU A 466 12.25 13.74 9.06
CA LEU A 466 13.34 13.91 8.10
C LEU A 466 13.02 13.34 6.71
N GLY A 467 11.77 12.89 6.48
CA GLY A 467 11.31 12.33 5.21
C GLY A 467 11.64 10.83 5.00
N LEU A 468 12.05 10.11 6.05
CA LEU A 468 12.42 8.69 5.98
C LEU A 468 11.37 7.82 6.70
N HIS A 469 11.34 6.51 6.45
CA HIS A 469 10.43 5.57 7.12
C HIS A 469 8.95 5.97 7.02
N GLY A 470 8.52 6.35 5.82
CA GLY A 470 7.13 6.71 5.54
C GLY A 470 6.19 5.55 5.81
N THR A 471 6.53 4.40 5.27
CA THR A 471 5.78 3.13 5.35
C THR A 471 5.72 2.63 6.78
N GLU A 472 6.85 2.40 7.45
CA GLU A 472 6.88 1.85 8.81
C GLU A 472 6.24 2.80 9.83
N GLY A 473 6.48 4.10 9.67
CA GLY A 473 5.88 5.13 10.51
C GLY A 473 4.36 5.12 10.43
N TYR A 474 3.77 4.93 9.25
CA TYR A 474 2.32 4.95 9.11
C TYR A 474 1.65 3.59 9.29
N ALA A 475 2.31 2.49 8.95
CA ALA A 475 1.85 1.14 9.25
C ALA A 475 1.63 0.97 10.76
N SER A 476 2.49 1.60 11.58
CA SER A 476 2.39 1.60 13.04
C SER A 476 1.12 2.27 13.60
N LEU A 477 0.44 3.11 12.81
CA LEU A 477 -0.69 3.91 13.30
C LEU A 477 -2.01 3.13 13.37
N HIS A 478 -2.10 1.99 12.68
CA HIS A 478 -3.33 1.20 12.51
C HIS A 478 -4.55 2.08 12.10
N HIS A 479 -4.32 3.07 11.25
CA HIS A 479 -5.32 4.09 10.91
C HIS A 479 -6.35 3.57 9.89
N GLN A 480 -7.60 3.46 10.32
CA GLN A 480 -8.71 2.90 9.53
C GLN A 480 -9.42 3.94 8.65
N ASP A 481 -9.33 5.22 8.98
CA ASP A 481 -10.06 6.25 8.23
C ASP A 481 -9.25 6.80 7.04
N LEU A 482 -9.83 7.79 6.37
CA LEU A 482 -9.28 8.48 5.19
C LEU A 482 -9.11 7.51 4.02
N LYS A 483 -10.21 6.84 3.68
CA LYS A 483 -10.28 5.87 2.59
C LYS A 483 -10.84 6.52 1.34
N HIS A 484 -10.53 5.98 0.18
CA HIS A 484 -11.00 6.53 -1.08
C HIS A 484 -11.04 5.48 -2.18
N PHE A 485 -11.76 5.83 -3.23
CA PHE A 485 -11.81 5.13 -4.51
C PHE A 485 -12.05 6.17 -5.62
N LEU A 486 -11.96 5.74 -6.86
CA LEU A 486 -12.29 6.59 -8.01
C LEU A 486 -13.54 6.06 -8.68
N ARG A 487 -14.42 6.97 -9.08
CA ARG A 487 -15.53 6.69 -9.98
C ARG A 487 -15.30 7.42 -11.28
N LEU A 488 -15.49 6.75 -12.40
CA LEU A 488 -15.18 7.27 -13.73
C LEU A 488 -16.43 7.16 -14.59
N HIS A 489 -16.66 8.18 -15.42
CA HIS A 489 -17.76 8.23 -16.37
C HIS A 489 -17.22 8.57 -17.75
N ILE A 490 -17.37 7.64 -18.69
CA ILE A 490 -17.23 7.93 -20.11
C ILE A 490 -18.58 8.41 -20.60
N GLN A 491 -18.67 9.69 -20.92
CA GLN A 491 -19.90 10.33 -21.36
C GLN A 491 -20.15 10.06 -22.85
N ALA A 492 -21.39 10.25 -23.29
CA ALA A 492 -21.81 10.07 -24.69
C ALA A 492 -21.10 11.00 -25.70
N ASP A 493 -20.53 12.11 -25.24
CA ASP A 493 -19.70 13.01 -26.07
C ASP A 493 -18.23 12.57 -26.16
N GLY A 494 -17.88 11.48 -25.48
CA GLY A 494 -16.54 10.89 -25.42
C GLY A 494 -15.60 11.52 -24.41
N ALA A 495 -16.06 12.46 -23.56
CA ALA A 495 -15.30 12.93 -22.41
C ALA A 495 -15.23 11.84 -21.32
N LEU A 496 -14.07 11.73 -20.68
CA LEU A 496 -13.88 10.90 -19.50
C LEU A 496 -13.81 11.81 -18.27
N THR A 497 -14.76 11.68 -17.34
CA THR A 497 -14.72 12.41 -16.06
C THR A 497 -14.38 11.46 -14.92
N VAL A 498 -13.36 11.80 -14.14
CA VAL A 498 -12.93 11.08 -12.92
C VAL A 498 -13.44 11.84 -11.70
N TYR A 499 -14.11 11.13 -10.81
CA TYR A 499 -14.63 11.57 -9.51
C TYR A 499 -13.81 10.89 -8.40
N PRO A 500 -12.84 11.60 -7.79
CA PRO A 500 -12.10 11.06 -6.66
C PRO A 500 -12.95 11.17 -5.38
N ILE A 501 -13.36 10.04 -4.82
CA ILE A 501 -14.33 9.99 -3.71
C ILE A 501 -13.62 9.57 -2.42
N GLY A 502 -13.63 10.44 -1.42
CA GLY A 502 -13.02 10.24 -0.11
C GLY A 502 -14.02 9.95 1.00
N VAL A 503 -13.57 9.27 2.06
CA VAL A 503 -14.32 8.97 3.28
C VAL A 503 -13.43 9.22 4.50
N ASP A 504 -13.73 10.32 5.19
CA ASP A 504 -12.92 10.79 6.31
C ASP A 504 -13.00 9.93 7.56
N ARG A 505 -14.11 9.20 7.73
CA ARG A 505 -14.35 8.35 8.88
C ARG A 505 -15.17 7.12 8.49
N VAL A 506 -14.61 5.95 8.75
CA VAL A 506 -15.30 4.67 8.52
C VAL A 506 -16.06 4.23 9.79
N PRO A 507 -17.16 3.47 9.70
CA PRO A 507 -17.81 2.93 10.88
C PRO A 507 -16.91 1.95 11.66
N ARG A 508 -17.19 1.78 12.95
CA ARG A 508 -16.42 0.88 13.84
C ARG A 508 -17.23 -0.27 14.43
N LYS A 509 -18.55 -0.16 14.38
CA LYS A 509 -19.51 -1.13 14.91
C LYS A 509 -20.56 -1.38 13.84
N TRP A 510 -20.80 -2.65 13.56
CA TRP A 510 -21.65 -3.12 12.49
C TRP A 510 -22.75 -4.01 13.08
N ILE A 511 -23.96 -3.87 12.56
CA ILE A 511 -25.14 -4.63 12.97
C ILE A 511 -25.53 -5.51 11.77
N LEU A 512 -25.57 -6.82 11.98
CA LEU A 512 -26.08 -7.76 10.99
C LEU A 512 -27.57 -7.52 10.76
N ARG A 513 -28.00 -7.50 9.49
CA ARG A 513 -29.38 -7.32 9.06
C ARG A 513 -29.90 -8.60 8.40
N PRO A 514 -30.29 -9.63 9.17
CA PRO A 514 -30.70 -10.92 8.60
C PRO A 514 -32.00 -10.86 7.79
N ASP A 515 -32.86 -9.88 8.09
CA ASP A 515 -34.18 -9.73 7.47
C ASP A 515 -34.21 -8.68 6.33
N ALA A 516 -33.05 -8.11 5.96
CA ALA A 516 -32.97 -7.16 4.86
C ALA A 516 -33.23 -7.85 3.51
N PRO A 517 -33.74 -7.13 2.49
CA PRO A 517 -33.84 -7.66 1.13
C PRO A 517 -32.51 -8.26 0.65
N ALA A 518 -32.56 -9.34 -0.14
CA ALA A 518 -31.37 -10.13 -0.50
C ALA A 518 -30.27 -9.33 -1.24
N HIS A 519 -30.64 -8.24 -1.91
CA HIS A 519 -29.71 -7.37 -2.63
C HIS A 519 -29.10 -6.26 -1.76
N GLU A 520 -29.58 -6.06 -0.52
CA GLU A 520 -29.06 -5.06 0.39
C GLU A 520 -27.81 -5.56 1.14
N PRO A 521 -26.91 -4.65 1.58
CA PRO A 521 -25.76 -5.00 2.40
C PRO A 521 -26.15 -5.77 3.67
N TRP A 522 -25.40 -6.83 4.00
CA TRP A 522 -25.63 -7.66 5.19
C TRP A 522 -25.44 -6.91 6.50
N PHE A 523 -24.61 -5.86 6.53
CA PHE A 523 -24.33 -5.09 7.73
C PHE A 523 -24.63 -3.61 7.53
N ALA A 524 -25.25 -3.00 8.54
CA ALA A 524 -25.38 -1.55 8.64
C ALA A 524 -24.52 -1.00 9.78
N PRO A 525 -24.04 0.26 9.70
CA PRO A 525 -23.35 0.87 10.81
C PRO A 525 -24.30 1.08 12.00
N SER A 526 -23.84 0.82 13.22
CA SER A 526 -24.61 1.11 14.45
C SER A 526 -24.80 2.61 14.73
N GLY A 527 -24.24 3.50 13.91
CA GLY A 527 -24.17 4.94 14.13
C GLY A 527 -24.35 5.71 12.83
N SER A 528 -23.60 6.81 12.66
CA SER A 528 -23.66 7.59 11.43
C SER A 528 -23.16 6.78 10.23
N GLU A 529 -23.93 6.84 9.14
CA GLU A 529 -23.49 6.38 7.82
C GLU A 529 -22.17 7.03 7.41
N PRO A 530 -21.31 6.32 6.65
CA PRO A 530 -20.12 6.92 6.07
C PRO A 530 -20.53 8.07 5.16
N LYS A 531 -19.80 9.18 5.24
CA LYS A 531 -20.06 10.38 4.44
C LYS A 531 -19.03 10.46 3.30
N PRO A 532 -19.38 10.00 2.08
CA PRO A 532 -18.52 10.21 0.92
C PRO A 532 -18.50 11.70 0.56
N HIS A 533 -17.36 12.17 0.07
CA HIS A 533 -17.19 13.53 -0.45
C HIS A 533 -16.20 13.52 -1.62
N LEU A 534 -16.24 14.53 -2.46
CA LEU A 534 -15.22 14.73 -3.49
C LEU A 534 -13.92 15.19 -2.82
N ILE A 535 -12.82 14.52 -3.14
CA ILE A 535 -11.47 14.89 -2.67
C ILE A 535 -10.98 16.17 -3.36
N GLU A 536 -11.31 16.29 -4.64
CA GLU A 536 -11.07 17.45 -5.48
C GLU A 536 -12.18 17.58 -6.52
N LYS A 537 -12.22 18.71 -7.23
CA LYS A 537 -13.16 18.92 -8.34
C LYS A 537 -13.05 17.77 -9.36
N PRO A 538 -14.17 17.26 -9.91
CA PRO A 538 -14.12 16.21 -10.93
C PRO A 538 -13.20 16.58 -12.10
N ILE A 539 -12.40 15.61 -12.53
CA ILE A 539 -11.35 15.79 -13.53
C ILE A 539 -11.88 15.32 -14.87
N THR A 540 -12.13 16.25 -15.79
CA THR A 540 -12.62 15.93 -17.14
C THR A 540 -11.48 15.93 -18.15
N ILE A 541 -11.31 14.80 -18.83
CA ILE A 541 -10.37 14.57 -19.93
C ILE A 541 -11.17 14.55 -21.23
N ASN A 542 -10.98 15.57 -22.06
CA ASN A 542 -11.82 15.79 -23.23
C ASN A 542 -11.63 14.76 -24.35
N GLY A 543 -12.74 14.55 -25.07
CA GLY A 543 -12.95 13.64 -26.19
C GLY A 543 -11.96 13.69 -27.34
N GLN A 544 -11.48 14.90 -27.66
CA GLN A 544 -10.80 15.17 -28.92
C GLN A 544 -9.43 15.81 -28.68
N PRO A 545 -8.36 15.33 -29.35
CA PRO A 545 -7.13 16.09 -29.44
C PRO A 545 -7.43 17.41 -30.16
N ASN A 546 -6.97 18.52 -29.57
CA ASN A 546 -7.03 19.83 -30.22
C ASN A 546 -6.23 19.73 -31.54
N PRO A 547 -6.81 19.98 -32.73
CA PRO A 547 -6.13 19.78 -34.02
C PRO A 547 -4.84 20.61 -34.19
N LYS A 548 -4.60 21.59 -33.32
CA LYS A 548 -3.42 22.46 -33.37
C LYS A 548 -2.10 21.78 -32.98
N ASN A 549 -2.11 20.59 -32.37
CA ASN A 549 -0.88 19.90 -31.95
C ASN A 549 -0.38 18.83 -32.93
N SER A 550 -1.09 18.57 -34.05
CA SER A 550 -0.64 17.62 -35.08
C SER A 550 0.11 18.27 -36.25
N GLU A 551 0.24 19.60 -36.27
CA GLU A 551 1.04 20.33 -37.27
C GLU A 551 2.44 20.65 -36.72
N ALA A 552 3.20 19.61 -36.38
CA ALA A 552 4.66 19.74 -36.33
C ALA A 552 5.19 19.59 -37.76
N ASP A 553 5.48 20.73 -38.38
CA ASP A 553 6.03 20.91 -39.73
C ASP A 553 7.25 19.99 -40.00
N PRO A 554 7.21 19.06 -40.99
CA PRO A 554 8.32 18.18 -41.31
C PRO A 554 9.50 18.84 -42.03
N GLN A 555 9.50 20.17 -42.25
CA GLN A 555 10.54 20.83 -43.05
C GLN A 555 11.33 21.92 -42.31
N ARG A 556 12.24 21.49 -41.44
CA ARG A 556 13.47 22.26 -41.17
C ARG A 556 14.71 21.37 -41.13
N ILE A 557 15.26 21.12 -42.31
CA ILE A 557 16.68 20.78 -42.46
C ILE A 557 17.44 22.10 -42.31
N PRO A 558 18.34 22.28 -41.32
CA PRO A 558 19.19 23.45 -41.28
C PRO A 558 20.31 23.29 -42.30
N SER A 559 20.28 24.13 -43.33
CA SER A 559 21.46 24.42 -44.15
C SER A 559 22.42 25.33 -43.37
N SER A 560 23.70 24.96 -43.40
CA SER A 560 24.93 25.64 -42.93
C SER A 560 25.11 25.82 -41.43
#